data_AF-A0A9W6KZ72-F1
#
_entry.id   AF-A0A9W6KZ72-F1
#
_cell.length_a   1.000
_cell.length_b   1.000
_cell.length_c   1.000
_cell.angle_alpha   90.00
_cell.angle_beta   90.00
_cell.angle_gamma   90.00
#
_symmetry.space_group_name_H-M   'P 1'
#
loop_
_entity.id
_entity.type
_entity.pdbx_description
1 polymer ?
#
loop_
_entity_poly.entity_id
_entity_poly.type
_entity_poly.pdbx_seq_one_letter_code
_entity_poly.pdbx_strand_id
1 'polypeptide(L)' 'MPDETSALLDEYGWAEREQVGPAEYADRYLRPAGRETAVSPIERFVYADRTTPAA' A
#
# COMPACT_ATOMS: atom_id res chain seq x y z
N MET A 1 13.68 -1.11 2.48
CA MET A 1 13.32 -1.05 1.04
C MET A 1 11.83 -1.37 0.92
N PRO A 2 11.13 -1.01 -0.18
CA PRO A 2 9.69 -1.28 -0.30
C PRO A 2 9.32 -2.76 -0.07
N ASP A 3 10.17 -3.67 -0.52
CA ASP A 3 10.08 -5.13 -0.34
C ASP A 3 10.17 -5.61 1.11
N GLU A 4 10.68 -4.78 2.03
CA GLU A 4 10.73 -5.09 3.48
C GLU A 4 9.44 -4.69 4.21
N THR A 5 8.46 -4.10 3.51
CA THR A 5 7.24 -3.56 4.14
C THR A 5 6.36 -4.65 4.73
N SER A 6 6.22 -5.81 4.06
CA SER A 6 5.45 -6.93 4.60
C SER A 6 6.02 -7.41 5.93
N ALA A 7 7.35 -7.60 6.00
CA ALA A 7 8.01 -8.03 7.22
C ALA A 7 7.82 -7.01 8.35
N LEU A 8 7.96 -5.71 8.04
CA LEU A 8 7.69 -4.65 9.01
C LEU A 8 6.25 -4.68 9.52
N LEU A 9 5.26 -4.86 8.65
CA LEU A 9 3.85 -4.91 9.03
C LEU A 9 3.52 -6.12 9.90
N ASP A 10 4.12 -7.27 9.58
CA ASP A 10 3.93 -8.52 10.32
C ASP A 10 4.35 -8.38 11.79
N GLU A 11 5.42 -7.63 12.08
CA GLU A 11 5.87 -7.32 13.46
C GLU A 11 4.79 -6.62 14.29
N TYR A 12 3.86 -5.90 13.64
CA TYR A 12 2.77 -5.18 14.30
C TYR A 12 1.41 -5.88 14.16
N GLY A 13 1.39 -7.12 13.69
CA GLY A 13 0.15 -7.89 13.51
C GLY A 13 -0.71 -7.37 12.36
N TRP A 14 -0.07 -6.96 11.27
CA TRP A 14 -0.72 -6.60 10.01
C TRP A 14 -0.18 -7.46 8.89
N ALA A 15 -1.06 -7.98 8.05
CA ALA A 15 -0.67 -8.71 6.84
C ALA A 15 -0.86 -7.81 5.62
N GLU A 16 0.23 -7.58 4.89
CA GLU A 16 0.19 -6.88 3.60
C GLU A 16 -0.69 -7.63 2.60
N ARG A 17 -1.55 -6.90 1.88
CA ARG A 17 -2.42 -7.43 0.83
C ARG A 17 -2.07 -6.90 -0.55
N GLU A 18 -1.72 -5.62 -0.60
CA GLU A 18 -1.33 -4.94 -1.82
C GLU A 18 -0.35 -3.83 -1.47
N GLN A 19 0.69 -3.70 -2.28
CA GLN A 19 1.56 -2.53 -2.31
C GLN A 19 1.70 -2.05 -3.75
N VAL A 20 1.37 -0.79 -4.00
CA VAL A 20 1.46 -0.18 -5.34
C VAL A 20 2.46 0.96 -5.37
N GLY A 21 3.12 1.10 -6.53
CA GLY A 21 3.93 2.24 -6.87
C GLY A 21 3.10 3.46 -7.28
N PRO A 22 3.73 4.63 -7.49
CA PRO A 22 3.04 5.89 -7.71
C PRO A 22 2.25 5.93 -9.02
N ALA A 23 2.79 5.35 -10.09
CA ALA A 23 2.11 5.29 -11.39
C ALA A 23 0.83 4.45 -11.30
N GLU A 24 0.95 3.25 -10.75
CA GLU A 24 -0.18 2.35 -10.55
C GLU A 24 -1.23 2.93 -9.59
N TYR A 25 -0.81 3.58 -8.51
CA TYR A 25 -1.74 4.25 -7.61
C TYR A 25 -2.53 5.37 -8.30
N ALA A 26 -1.84 6.19 -9.09
CA ALA A 26 -2.49 7.26 -9.84
C ALA A 26 -3.51 6.70 -10.85
N ASP A 27 -3.15 5.63 -11.57
CA ASP A 27 -4.01 5.00 -12.58
C ASP A 27 -5.23 4.30 -11.96
N ARG A 28 -5.04 3.56 -10.87
CA ARG A 28 -6.11 2.73 -10.29
C ARG A 28 -7.03 3.51 -9.34
N TYR A 29 -6.50 4.51 -8.63
CA TYR A 29 -7.23 5.12 -7.51
C TYR A 29 -7.45 6.63 -7.64
N LEU A 30 -6.52 7.39 -8.24
CA LEU A 30 -6.65 8.85 -8.33
C LEU A 30 -7.43 9.28 -9.57
N ARG A 31 -6.97 8.90 -10.77
CA ARG A 31 -7.59 9.32 -12.04
C ARG A 31 -9.06 8.89 -12.14
N PRO A 32 -9.45 7.65 -11.78
CA PRO A 32 -10.86 7.24 -11.83
C PRO A 32 -11.75 8.02 -10.85
N ALA A 33 -11.17 8.56 -9.77
CA ALA A 33 -11.86 9.40 -8.80
C ALA A 33 -11.85 10.90 -9.18
N GLY A 34 -11.37 11.25 -10.38
CA GLY A 34 -11.26 12.65 -10.84
C GLY A 34 -10.17 13.46 -10.12
N ARG A 35 -9.19 12.80 -9.51
CA ARG A 35 -8.06 13.45 -8.82
C ARG A 35 -6.84 13.52 -9.74
N GLU A 36 -6.33 14.72 -9.96
CA GLU A 36 -5.18 15.00 -10.83
C GLU A 36 -3.91 15.40 -10.06
N THR A 37 -3.90 15.22 -8.75
CA THR A 37 -2.73 15.56 -7.90
C THR A 37 -1.52 14.71 -8.29
N ALA A 38 -0.35 15.36 -8.33
CA ALA A 38 0.92 14.66 -8.56
C ALA A 38 1.23 13.71 -7.41
N VAL A 39 1.71 12.51 -7.76
CA VAL A 39 2.21 11.49 -6.81
C VAL A 39 3.73 11.52 -6.85
N SER A 40 4.38 11.48 -5.69
CA SER A 40 5.84 11.50 -5.64
C SER A 40 6.44 10.22 -6.22
N PRO A 41 7.58 10.24 -6.94
CA PRO A 41 8.20 9.03 -7.49
C PRO A 41 8.59 7.99 -6.43
N ILE A 42 8.84 8.43 -5.19
CA ILE A 42 9.19 7.57 -4.07
C ILE A 42 7.98 7.12 -3.23
N GLU A 43 6.78 7.61 -3.55
CA GLU A 43 5.57 7.29 -2.80
C GLU A 43 5.18 5.81 -2.96
N ARG A 44 4.67 5.22 -1.88
CA ARG A 44 4.19 3.85 -1.84
C ARG A 44 2.88 3.82 -1.06
N PHE A 45 1.93 3.03 -1.55
CA PHE A 45 0.63 2.86 -0.92
C PHE A 45 0.44 1.40 -0.61
N VAL A 46 0.07 1.11 0.63
CA VAL A 46 -0.07 -0.25 1.13
C VAL A 46 -1.47 -0.43 1.70
N TYR A 47 -2.16 -1.46 1.24
CA TYR A 47 -3.36 -1.99 1.87
C TYR A 47 -2.98 -3.23 2.67
N ALA A 48 -3.38 -3.26 3.94
CA ALA A 48 -3.09 -4.34 4.86
C ALA A 48 -4.30 -4.59 5.78
N ASP A 49 -4.48 -5.84 6.17
CA ASP A 49 -5.47 -6.24 7.17
C ASP A 49 -4.79 -6.57 8.49
N ARG A 50 -5.47 -6.29 9.60
CA ARG A 50 -4.97 -6.72 10.91
C ARG A 50 -5.07 -8.24 11.00
N THR A 51 -3.98 -8.89 11.37
CA THR A 51 -3.98 -10.33 11.60
C THR A 51 -4.85 -10.61 12.83
N THR A 52 -5.96 -11.30 12.63
CA THR A 52 -6.70 -11.87 13.77
C THR A 52 -5.87 -13.05 14.28
N PRO A 53 -5.53 -13.11 15.58
CA PRO A 53 -4.85 -14.28 16.12
C PRO A 53 -5.71 -15.53 15.86
N ALA A 54 -5.07 -16.65 15.50
CA ALA A 54 -5.76 -17.93 15.37
C ALA A 54 -6.41 -18.28 16.71
N ALA A 55 -7.69 -18.69 16.65
CA ALA A 55 -8.47 -19.11 17.81
C ALA A 55 -7.90 -20.34 18.50
#